data_AF-A0A091BXV6-F1
#
_entry.id   AF-A0A091BXV6-F1
#
_cell.length_a   1.000
_cell.length_b   1.000
_cell.length_c   1.000
_cell.angle_alpha   90.00
_cell.angle_beta   90.00
_cell.angle_gamma   90.00
#
_symmetry.space_group_name_H-M   'P 1'
#
loop_
_entity.id
_entity.type
_entity.pdbx_description
1 polymer ?
#
loop_
_entity_poly.entity_id
_entity_poly.type
_entity_poly.pdbx_seq_one_letter_code
_entity_poly.pdbx_strand_id
1 'polypeptide(L)'
;MKTLTAEEMYAYEKNIMNNKGVPSNVLMECAARATVKQMKQTISKNDGITVVAGGGNNGGDGLAVGRILHNEGFQVEILVIGNPEHYSEQNRLQQQIAKKLWSSY
;
A
#
# COMPACT_ATOMS: atom_id res chain seq x y z
N MET A 1 21.34 -4.91 10.92
CA MET A 1 19.99 -4.31 11.00
C MET A 1 19.32 -4.89 12.24
N LYS A 2 18.74 -4.07 13.13
CA LYS A 2 18.00 -4.57 14.29
C LYS A 2 16.61 -4.99 13.82
N THR A 3 16.17 -6.21 14.11
CA THR A 3 14.80 -6.66 13.85
C THR A 3 13.89 -6.19 14.97
N LEU A 4 12.71 -5.67 14.62
CA LEU A 4 11.69 -5.23 15.57
C LEU A 4 10.55 -6.25 15.62
N THR A 5 9.92 -6.39 16.79
CA THR A 5 8.64 -7.10 16.89
C THR A 5 7.52 -6.27 16.27
N ALA A 6 6.37 -6.89 15.99
CA ALA A 6 5.20 -6.19 15.48
C ALA A 6 4.72 -5.10 16.45
N GLU A 7 4.78 -5.37 17.76
CA GLU A 7 4.43 -4.43 18.82
C GLU A 7 5.37 -3.24 18.86
N GLU A 8 6.68 -3.49 18.73
CA GLU A 8 7.68 -2.42 18.64
C GLU A 8 7.44 -1.55 17.41
N MET A 9 7.23 -2.16 16.24
CA MET A 9 6.97 -1.43 14.99
C MET A 9 5.72 -0.54 15.13
N TYR A 10 4.63 -1.09 15.68
CA TYR A 10 3.40 -0.34 15.94
C TYR A 10 3.62 0.82 16.92
N ALA A 11 4.41 0.60 17.98
CA ALA A 11 4.74 1.66 18.93
C ALA A 11 5.56 2.79 18.28
N TYR A 12 6.48 2.46 17.37
CA TYR A 12 7.23 3.44 16.59
C TYR A 12 6.31 4.25 15.65
N GLU A 13 5.45 3.59 14.90
CA GLU A 13 4.49 4.25 14.01
C GLU A 13 3.59 5.21 14.79
N LYS A 14 3.05 4.75 15.93
CA LYS A 14 2.21 5.58 16.80
C LYS A 14 2.97 6.78 17.36
N ASN A 15 4.24 6.62 17.74
CA ASN A 15 5.07 7.71 18.21
C ASN A 15 5.29 8.76 17.10
N ILE A 16 5.59 8.32 15.88
CA ILE A 16 5.79 9.20 14.73
C ILE A 16 4.51 9.97 14.40
N MET A 17 3.36 9.27 14.39
CA MET A 17 2.07 9.90 14.14
C MET A 17 1.73 10.95 15.19
N ASN A 18 1.87 10.61 16.48
CA ASN A 18 1.43 11.48 17.58
C ASN A 18 2.39 12.64 17.85
N ASN A 19 3.70 12.37 17.87
CA ASN A 19 4.69 13.35 18.31
C ASN A 19 5.27 14.16 17.15
N LYS A 20 5.27 13.61 15.93
CA LYS A 20 5.78 14.30 14.73
C LYS A 20 4.66 14.72 13.78
N GLY A 21 3.41 14.37 14.07
CA GLY A 21 2.25 14.77 13.28
C GLY A 21 2.21 14.17 11.88
N VAL A 22 2.97 13.09 11.63
CA VAL A 22 3.02 12.47 10.29
C VAL A 22 1.75 11.63 10.09
N PRO A 23 0.94 11.91 9.06
CA PRO A 23 -0.27 11.14 8.80
C PRO A 23 0.03 9.68 8.45
N SER A 24 -0.85 8.76 8.87
CA SER A 24 -0.66 7.32 8.62
C SER A 24 -0.58 6.96 7.13
N ASN A 25 -1.30 7.67 6.27
CA ASN A 25 -1.25 7.49 4.82
C ASN A 25 0.11 7.92 4.21
N VAL A 26 0.85 8.84 4.84
CA VAL A 26 2.21 9.19 4.41
C VAL A 26 3.16 8.04 4.72
N LEU A 27 3.05 7.42 5.89
CA LEU A 27 3.85 6.24 6.25
C LEU A 27 3.56 5.07 5.30
N MET A 28 2.28 4.81 4.99
CA MET A 28 1.84 3.83 4.00
C MET A 28 2.40 4.10 2.60
N GLU A 29 2.36 5.35 2.13
CA GLU A 29 2.94 5.72 0.83
C GLU A 29 4.47 5.47 0.80
N CYS A 30 5.17 5.76 1.90
CA CYS A 30 6.59 5.47 2.05
C CYS A 30 6.87 3.95 2.00
N ALA A 31 6.10 3.15 2.73
CA ALA A 31 6.21 1.69 2.72
C ALA A 31 5.98 1.13 1.31
N ALA A 32 4.92 1.58 0.63
CA ALA A 32 4.60 1.13 -0.72
C ALA A 32 5.70 1.48 -1.72
N ARG A 33 6.26 2.70 -1.67
CA ARG A 33 7.38 3.11 -2.54
C ARG A 33 8.64 2.29 -2.32
N ALA A 34 8.96 1.99 -1.06
CA ALA A 34 10.09 1.12 -0.73
C ALA A 34 9.88 -0.29 -1.30
N THR A 35 8.68 -0.84 -1.17
CA THR A 35 8.30 -2.13 -1.74
C THR A 35 8.41 -2.14 -3.27
N VAL A 36 7.84 -1.14 -3.95
CA VAL A 36 7.94 -1.01 -5.42
C VAL A 36 9.39 -0.92 -5.88
N LYS A 37 10.22 -0.12 -5.19
CA LYS A 37 11.64 0.00 -5.50
C LYS A 37 12.36 -1.35 -5.44
N GLN A 38 12.02 -2.18 -4.46
CA GLN A 38 12.59 -3.52 -4.32
C GLN A 38 12.04 -4.50 -5.37
N MET A 39 10.74 -4.49 -5.63
CA MET A 39 10.12 -5.34 -6.65
C MET A 39 10.72 -5.09 -8.04
N LYS A 40 10.98 -3.82 -8.39
CA LYS A 40 11.58 -3.40 -9.67
C LYS A 40 12.98 -3.97 -9.93
N GLN A 41 13.63 -4.60 -8.94
CA GLN A 41 14.88 -5.32 -9.16
C GLN A 41 14.67 -6.66 -9.90
N THR A 42 13.44 -7.19 -9.90
CA THR A 42 13.14 -8.53 -10.41
C THR A 42 11.96 -8.59 -11.38
N ILE A 43 11.14 -7.53 -11.46
CA ILE A 43 9.99 -7.45 -12.38
C ILE A 43 10.30 -6.54 -13.59
N SER A 44 9.59 -6.78 -14.68
CA SER A 44 9.64 -6.05 -15.95
C SER A 44 8.26 -5.55 -16.38
N LYS A 45 8.22 -4.72 -17.43
CA LYS A 45 6.96 -4.16 -17.97
C LYS A 45 6.08 -5.18 -18.67
N ASN A 46 6.63 -6.32 -19.05
CA ASN A 46 5.91 -7.39 -19.72
C ASN A 46 5.26 -8.38 -18.72
N ASP A 47 5.57 -8.26 -17.44
CA ASP A 47 5.00 -9.12 -16.40
C ASP A 47 3.60 -8.64 -16.02
N GLY A 48 2.67 -9.59 -15.93
CA GLY A 48 1.37 -9.36 -15.31
C GLY A 48 1.49 -9.41 -13.78
N ILE A 49 1.02 -8.36 -13.10
CA ILE A 49 1.12 -8.25 -11.65
C ILE A 49 -0.28 -8.27 -11.04
N THR A 50 -0.55 -9.26 -10.17
CA THR A 50 -1.79 -9.30 -9.40
C THR A 50 -1.51 -8.95 -7.94
N VAL A 51 -2.17 -7.90 -7.44
CA VAL A 51 -2.15 -7.52 -6.03
C VAL A 51 -3.39 -8.08 -5.35
N VAL A 52 -3.19 -8.94 -4.36
CA VAL A 52 -4.28 -9.47 -3.52
C VAL A 52 -4.24 -8.76 -2.17
N ALA A 53 -5.27 -7.96 -1.88
CA ALA A 53 -5.34 -7.10 -0.71
C ALA A 53 -6.52 -7.48 0.19
N GLY A 54 -6.25 -7.72 1.48
CA GLY A 54 -7.30 -7.83 2.50
C GLY A 54 -7.87 -6.47 2.92
N GLY A 55 -8.77 -6.45 3.90
CA GLY A 55 -9.40 -5.21 4.40
C GLY A 55 -8.55 -4.34 5.34
N GLY A 56 -7.47 -4.87 5.92
CA GLY A 56 -6.66 -4.15 6.91
C GLY A 56 -5.66 -3.14 6.32
N ASN A 57 -4.81 -2.57 7.18
CA ASN A 57 -3.78 -1.60 6.78
C ASN A 57 -2.79 -2.20 5.78
N ASN A 58 -2.36 -3.45 5.96
CA ASN A 58 -1.52 -4.16 4.99
C ASN A 58 -2.20 -4.28 3.60
N GLY A 59 -3.53 -4.38 3.58
CA GLY A 59 -4.27 -4.32 2.33
C GLY A 59 -4.18 -2.93 1.69
N GLY A 60 -4.23 -1.87 2.49
CA GLY A 60 -3.95 -0.50 2.05
C GLY A 60 -2.54 -0.34 1.46
N ASP A 61 -1.52 -0.93 2.08
CA ASP A 61 -0.15 -0.95 1.54
C ASP A 61 -0.11 -1.63 0.17
N GLY A 62 -0.74 -2.80 0.05
CA GLY A 62 -0.85 -3.53 -1.22
C GLY A 62 -1.54 -2.70 -2.31
N LEU A 63 -2.66 -2.06 -1.98
CA LEU A 63 -3.37 -1.15 -2.90
C LEU A 63 -2.48 0.01 -3.36
N ALA A 64 -1.72 0.60 -2.44
CA ALA A 64 -0.77 1.67 -2.76
C ALA A 64 0.36 1.15 -3.69
N VAL A 65 0.91 -0.03 -3.43
CA VAL A 65 1.90 -0.70 -4.30
C VAL A 65 1.34 -0.89 -5.71
N GLY A 66 0.15 -1.49 -5.82
CA GLY A 66 -0.50 -1.74 -7.11
C GLY A 66 -0.75 -0.45 -7.89
N ARG A 67 -1.25 0.59 -7.21
CA ARG A 67 -1.45 1.91 -7.80
C ARG A 67 -0.17 2.55 -8.31
N ILE A 68 0.92 2.48 -7.54
CA ILE A 68 2.20 3.07 -7.94
C ILE A 68 2.75 2.34 -9.18
N LEU A 69 2.71 1.01 -9.18
CA LEU A 69 3.13 0.21 -10.33
C LEU A 69 2.30 0.53 -11.59
N HIS A 70 0.99 0.63 -11.44
CA HIS A 70 0.11 1.02 -12.55
C HIS A 70 0.47 2.41 -13.11
N ASN A 71 0.63 3.42 -12.24
CA ASN A 71 1.03 4.76 -12.66
C ASN A 71 2.41 4.79 -13.33
N GLU A 72 3.30 3.88 -12.99
CA GLU A 72 4.59 3.73 -13.67
C GLU A 72 4.48 3.00 -15.01
N GLY A 73 3.31 2.46 -15.38
CA GLY A 73 3.04 1.78 -16.65
C GLY A 73 3.22 0.26 -16.61
N PHE A 74 3.14 -0.38 -15.44
CA PHE A 74 3.06 -1.84 -15.35
C PHE A 74 1.63 -2.33 -15.58
N GLN A 75 1.45 -3.56 -16.07
CA GLN A 75 0.15 -4.22 -16.14
C GLN A 75 -0.21 -4.76 -14.76
N VAL A 76 -1.17 -4.13 -14.09
CA VAL A 76 -1.55 -4.45 -12.71
C VAL A 76 -3.04 -4.74 -12.60
N GLU A 77 -3.38 -5.82 -11.91
CA GLU A 77 -4.72 -6.14 -11.46
C GLU A 77 -4.78 -6.11 -9.93
N ILE A 78 -5.88 -5.60 -9.38
CA ILE A 78 -6.09 -5.50 -7.93
C ILE A 78 -7.33 -6.30 -7.55
N LEU A 79 -7.14 -7.26 -6.65
CA LEU A 79 -8.20 -8.05 -6.03
C LEU A 79 -8.31 -7.69 -4.56
N VAL A 80 -9.43 -7.09 -4.17
CA VAL A 80 -9.73 -6.81 -2.76
C VAL A 80 -10.62 -7.92 -2.21
N ILE A 81 -10.18 -8.56 -1.13
CA ILE A 81 -10.87 -9.67 -0.49
C ILE A 81 -11.30 -9.33 0.94
N GLY A 82 -12.39 -9.95 1.39
CA GLY A 82 -12.96 -9.77 2.72
C GLY A 82 -14.16 -8.82 2.75
N ASN A 83 -14.74 -8.66 3.95
CA ASN A 83 -15.98 -7.88 4.15
C ASN A 83 -15.72 -6.35 4.07
N PRO A 84 -16.36 -5.61 3.13
CA PRO A 84 -16.20 -4.17 2.99
C PRO A 84 -16.50 -3.34 4.25
N GLU A 85 -17.43 -3.81 5.08
CA GLU A 85 -17.77 -3.16 6.36
C GLU A 85 -16.59 -3.13 7.34
N HIS A 86 -15.67 -4.08 7.21
CA HIS A 86 -14.49 -4.22 8.08
C HIS A 86 -13.21 -3.63 7.48
N TYR A 87 -13.30 -2.95 6.34
CA TYR A 87 -12.11 -2.32 5.77
C TYR A 87 -11.57 -1.24 6.71
N SER A 88 -10.26 -1.07 6.75
CA SER A 88 -9.63 0.05 7.44
C SER A 88 -9.86 1.36 6.66
N GLU A 89 -9.71 2.49 7.34
CA GLU A 89 -9.79 3.80 6.69
C GLU A 89 -8.73 3.95 5.59
N GLN A 90 -7.51 3.50 5.87
CA GLN A 90 -6.38 3.53 4.95
C GLN A 90 -6.65 2.69 3.71
N ASN A 91 -7.18 1.48 3.91
CA ASN A 91 -7.59 0.62 2.80
C ASN A 91 -8.65 1.29 1.93
N ARG A 92 -9.73 1.82 2.53
CA ARG A 92 -10.79 2.54 1.79
C ARG A 92 -10.23 3.71 1.00
N LEU A 93 -9.35 4.51 1.60
CA LEU A 93 -8.70 5.64 0.93
C LEU A 93 -7.89 5.17 -0.29
N GLN A 94 -7.06 4.14 -0.16
CA GLN A 94 -6.26 3.65 -1.29
C GLN A 94 -7.13 3.04 -2.39
N GLN A 95 -8.24 2.37 -2.06
CA GLN A 95 -9.21 1.93 -3.06
C GLN A 95 -9.81 3.12 -3.83
N GLN A 96 -10.19 4.20 -3.14
CA GLN A 96 -10.75 5.39 -3.77
C GLN A 96 -9.74 6.06 -4.72
N ILE A 97 -8.48 6.19 -4.28
CA ILE A 97 -7.41 6.77 -5.11
C ILE A 97 -7.15 5.89 -6.33
N ALA A 98 -7.01 4.57 -6.13
CA ALA A 98 -6.79 3.62 -7.23
C ALA A 98 -7.92 3.70 -8.26
N LYS A 99 -9.19 3.66 -7.83
CA LYS A 99 -10.34 3.78 -8.74
C LYS A 99 -10.29 5.04 -9.59
N LYS A 100 -9.99 6.19 -8.98
CA LYS A 100 -9.90 7.47 -9.72
C LYS A 100 -8.80 7.46 -10.77
N LEU A 101 -7.63 6.93 -10.44
CA LEU A 101 -6.49 6.91 -11.39
C LEU A 101 -6.73 5.97 -12.57
N TRP A 102 -7.35 4.81 -12.33
CA TRP A 102 -7.71 3.88 -13.42
C TRP A 102 -8.77 4.44 -14.35
N SER A 103 -9.73 5.22 -13.83
CA SER A 103 -10.75 5.88 -14.66
C SER A 103 -10.26 7.13 -15.38
N SER A 104 -9.02 7.57 -15.14
CA SER A 104 -8.46 8.82 -15.70
C SER A 104 -7.68 8.63 -17.01
N TYR A 105 -7.85 7.50 -17.68
CA TYR A 105 -7.33 7.17 -19.01
C TYR A 105 -8.43 6.53 -19.86
#